data_AF-A0AA35QZI7-F1
#
_entry.id   AF-A0AA35QZI7-F1
#
_cell.length_a   1.000
_cell.length_b   1.000
_cell.length_c   1.000
_cell.angle_alpha   90.00
_cell.angle_beta   90.00
_cell.angle_gamma   90.00
#
_symmetry.space_group_name_H-M   'P 1'
#
loop_
_entity.id
_entity.type
_entity.pdbx_description
1 polymer ?
#
loop_
_entity_poly.entity_id
_entity_poly.type
_entity_poly.pdbx_seq_one_letter_code
_entity_poly.pdbx_strand_id
1 'polypeptide(L)'
;MPPARLVPFEQGSDPPPGTRQLLLELGPDRFAQWVWDRKCSADAARASNAAGYTSYPDNVVRDFTIEAARQGIDVFRVFDSLNDVRNMEVAIDAVRSTHASARARHLCTNSNTGDILDPSRPKYSLDYYVDLAGQLKDMGTHMLCIKDMAGLCRPYAAARWWATLIKGGEAGIDVIDAAVAAVSGSTSQPNLNTIVGSLKGTERDTGLRPTPLGDCSLYWETVRTYYRPFDNSPKSGSARLYDHEIPGGQFTNLQQQAAALGLGQRWREVEEMYADVNRMLGDIVKVTPSSKVLRGDLTTFQRPVGSVGK
;
A
#
# COMPACT_ATOMS: atom_id res chain seq x y z
N MET A 1 -9.13 -2.41 -33.35
CA MET A 1 -9.21 -1.11 -32.62
C MET A 1 -8.24 -0.16 -33.28
N PRO A 2 -8.58 1.14 -33.43
CA PRO A 2 -7.62 2.12 -33.93
C PRO A 2 -6.42 2.17 -32.97
N PRO A 3 -5.19 2.39 -33.49
CA PRO A 3 -4.00 2.49 -32.65
C PRO A 3 -4.16 3.64 -31.65
N ALA A 4 -3.58 3.49 -30.46
CA ALA A 4 -3.52 4.55 -29.46
C ALA A 4 -3.04 5.84 -30.14
N ARG A 5 -3.77 6.94 -29.97
CA ARG A 5 -3.27 8.24 -30.39
C ARG A 5 -2.15 8.60 -29.41
N LEU A 6 -0.92 8.27 -29.77
CA LEU A 6 0.26 8.66 -28.99
C LEU A 6 0.27 10.19 -28.93
N VAL A 7 0.36 10.71 -27.71
CA VAL A 7 0.57 12.14 -27.48
C VAL A 7 1.85 12.52 -28.22
N PRO A 8 1.85 13.58 -29.05
CA PRO A 8 3.06 14.03 -29.70
C PRO A 8 4.16 14.27 -28.67
N PHE A 9 5.29 13.58 -28.82
CA PHE A 9 6.46 13.83 -27.98
C PHE A 9 7.08 15.16 -28.41
N GLU A 10 6.95 16.20 -27.57
CA GLU A 10 7.64 17.46 -27.79
C GLU A 10 9.11 17.30 -27.39
N GLN A 11 9.96 17.17 -28.42
CA GLN A 11 11.41 17.13 -28.27
C GLN A 11 11.91 18.56 -28.05
N GLY A 12 12.00 19.04 -26.80
CA GLY A 12 12.31 20.47 -26.62
C GLY A 12 12.74 21.03 -25.26
N SER A 13 12.72 20.29 -24.15
CA SER A 13 13.35 20.79 -22.91
C SER A 13 13.68 19.66 -21.96
N ASP A 14 14.77 19.81 -21.21
CA ASP A 14 15.03 18.94 -20.07
C ASP A 14 13.84 19.02 -19.09
N PRO A 15 13.44 17.90 -18.48
CA PRO A 15 12.36 17.90 -17.51
C PRO A 15 12.70 18.86 -16.36
N PRO A 16 11.72 19.63 -15.84
CA PRO A 16 11.97 20.52 -14.71
C PRO A 16 12.47 19.72 -13.50
N PRO A 17 13.31 20.33 -12.64
CA PRO A 17 13.76 19.67 -11.41
C PRO A 17 12.56 19.29 -10.54
N GLY A 18 12.54 18.05 -10.10
CA GLY A 18 11.48 17.48 -9.28
C GLY A 18 11.93 17.17 -7.85
N THR A 19 11.13 16.37 -7.16
CA THR A 19 11.40 15.92 -5.80
C THR A 19 12.70 15.13 -5.68
N ARG A 20 13.14 14.43 -6.73
CA ARG A 20 14.44 13.75 -6.76
C ARG A 20 15.61 14.72 -6.60
N GLN A 21 15.62 15.85 -7.32
CA GLN A 21 16.68 16.86 -7.20
C GLN A 21 16.67 17.47 -5.80
N LEU A 22 15.48 17.83 -5.29
CA LEU A 22 15.34 18.34 -3.93
C LEU A 22 15.84 17.37 -2.87
N LEU A 23 15.62 16.06 -3.04
CA LEU A 23 16.13 15.04 -2.13
C LEU A 23 17.66 15.00 -2.13
N LEU A 24 18.26 15.04 -3.32
CA LEU A 24 19.72 15.02 -3.47
C LEU A 24 20.38 16.30 -2.90
N GLU A 25 19.70 17.44 -3.00
CA GLU A 25 20.19 18.73 -2.47
C GLU A 25 20.01 18.88 -0.96
N LEU A 26 18.84 18.51 -0.44
CA LEU A 26 18.48 18.71 0.97
C LEU A 26 18.93 17.56 1.87
N GLY A 27 19.07 16.36 1.31
CA GLY A 27 19.17 15.12 2.06
C GLY A 27 17.81 14.67 2.65
N PRO A 28 17.74 13.44 3.19
CA PRO A 28 16.49 12.79 3.57
C PRO A 28 15.73 13.49 4.72
N ASP A 29 16.44 13.97 5.73
CA ASP A 29 15.88 14.64 6.92
C ASP A 29 15.23 15.98 6.56
N ARG A 30 15.96 16.85 5.87
CA ARG A 30 15.45 18.16 5.47
C ARG A 30 14.37 18.05 4.40
N PHE A 31 14.45 17.05 3.52
CA PHE A 31 13.34 16.76 2.62
C PHE A 31 12.09 16.34 3.43
N ALA A 32 12.24 15.59 4.53
CA ALA A 32 11.07 15.17 5.32
C ALA A 32 10.38 16.35 5.95
N GLN A 33 11.18 17.28 6.51
CA GLN A 33 10.67 18.55 6.99
C GLN A 33 10.01 19.36 5.85
N TRP A 34 10.63 19.41 4.67
CA TRP A 34 10.05 20.11 3.52
C TRP A 34 8.68 19.54 3.11
N VAL A 35 8.51 18.21 3.14
CA VAL A 35 7.19 17.59 2.87
C VAL A 35 6.19 17.94 3.95
N TRP A 36 6.59 17.90 5.22
CA TRP A 36 5.74 18.28 6.36
C TRP A 36 5.29 19.75 6.28
N ASP A 37 6.18 20.65 5.85
CA ASP A 37 5.88 22.06 5.70
C ASP A 37 4.95 22.34 4.50
N ARG A 38 4.81 21.38 3.57
CA ARG A 38 3.89 21.47 2.43
C ARG A 38 2.52 20.96 2.82
N LYS A 39 1.50 21.82 2.69
CA LYS A 39 0.09 21.46 2.95
C LYS A 39 -0.49 20.38 2.01
N CYS A 40 0.21 19.95 0.95
CA CYS A 40 -0.13 18.79 0.11
C CYS A 40 1.00 18.38 -0.87
N SER A 41 1.31 17.07 -0.99
CA SER A 41 2.15 16.52 -2.08
C SER A 41 1.69 15.12 -2.49
N ALA A 42 1.24 14.94 -3.74
CA ALA A 42 0.90 13.62 -4.28
C ALA A 42 2.14 12.94 -4.89
N ASP A 43 3.04 12.43 -4.05
CA ASP A 43 4.20 11.64 -4.49
C ASP A 43 3.85 10.14 -4.51
N ALA A 44 3.80 9.55 -5.70
CA ALA A 44 3.60 8.12 -5.86
C ALA A 44 4.94 7.37 -5.65
N ALA A 45 5.15 6.83 -4.45
CA ALA A 45 6.30 5.96 -4.16
C ALA A 45 5.88 4.49 -4.06
N ARG A 46 6.33 3.66 -5.00
CA ARG A 46 6.36 2.21 -4.84
C ARG A 46 7.61 1.85 -4.06
N ALA A 47 7.46 1.06 -3.00
CA ALA A 47 8.59 0.30 -2.51
C ALA A 47 8.26 -1.16 -2.29
N SER A 48 9.33 -1.92 -2.45
CA SER A 48 9.40 -3.35 -2.60
C SER A 48 9.86 -3.94 -1.28
N ASN A 49 9.32 -5.09 -0.93
CA ASN A 49 10.08 -6.08 -0.18
C ASN A 49 11.37 -6.33 -0.97
N ALA A 50 12.47 -6.72 -0.31
CA ALA A 50 13.40 -7.60 -1.01
C ALA A 50 12.56 -8.68 -1.69
N ALA A 51 12.69 -8.85 -3.01
CA ALA A 51 11.64 -9.43 -3.87
C ALA A 51 11.41 -10.95 -3.67
N GLY A 52 11.70 -11.48 -2.48
CA GLY A 52 11.53 -12.86 -2.08
C GLY A 52 10.34 -13.10 -1.15
N TYR A 53 10.11 -14.39 -0.87
CA TYR A 53 8.93 -14.90 -0.14
C TYR A 53 9.29 -15.59 1.18
N THR A 54 10.55 -15.50 1.63
CA THR A 54 11.09 -16.14 2.83
C THR A 54 11.91 -15.14 3.64
N SER A 55 12.12 -15.42 4.93
CA SER A 55 13.09 -14.67 5.72
C SER A 55 14.50 -14.97 5.21
N TYR A 56 15.29 -13.93 4.99
CA TYR A 56 16.69 -14.03 4.58
C TYR A 56 17.60 -13.61 5.73
N PRO A 57 18.85 -14.10 5.77
CA PRO A 57 19.86 -13.60 6.71
C PRO A 57 20.06 -12.09 6.61
N ASP A 58 20.37 -11.43 7.73
CA ASP A 58 20.49 -9.98 7.84
C ASP A 58 21.46 -9.36 6.83
N ASN A 59 22.56 -10.06 6.53
CA ASN A 59 23.55 -9.60 5.56
C ASN A 59 22.95 -9.53 4.14
N VAL A 60 22.09 -10.48 3.76
CA VAL A 60 21.42 -10.48 2.45
C VAL A 60 20.47 -9.30 2.35
N VAL A 61 19.69 -9.03 3.41
CA VAL A 61 18.76 -7.89 3.45
C VAL A 61 19.50 -6.56 3.38
N ARG A 62 20.63 -6.45 4.09
CA ARG A 62 21.48 -5.27 4.08
C ARG A 62 22.11 -5.02 2.71
N ASP A 63 22.74 -6.04 2.12
CA ASP A 63 23.42 -5.91 0.84
C ASP A 63 22.44 -5.61 -0.30
N PHE A 64 21.26 -6.24 -0.29
CA PHE A 64 20.18 -5.94 -1.22
C PHE A 64 19.75 -4.49 -1.13
N THR A 65 19.54 -4.00 0.10
CA THR A 65 19.13 -2.62 0.36
C THR A 65 20.16 -1.60 -0.16
N ILE A 66 21.44 -1.84 0.12
CA ILE A 66 22.53 -0.97 -0.33
C ILE A 66 22.62 -0.96 -1.85
N GLU A 67 22.53 -2.13 -2.49
CA GLU A 67 22.59 -2.23 -3.94
C GLU A 67 21.37 -1.59 -4.61
N ALA A 68 20.16 -1.80 -4.06
CA ALA A 68 18.95 -1.16 -4.53
C ALA A 68 19.04 0.38 -4.48
N ALA A 69 19.61 0.94 -3.42
CA ALA A 69 19.86 2.38 -3.31
C ALA A 69 20.91 2.85 -4.34
N ARG A 70 21.96 2.05 -4.60
CA ARG A 70 22.96 2.35 -5.65
C ARG A 70 22.37 2.36 -7.06
N GLN A 71 21.41 1.47 -7.33
CA GLN A 71 20.69 1.40 -8.60
C GLN A 71 19.63 2.50 -8.78
N GLY A 72 19.47 3.38 -7.79
CA GLY A 72 18.66 4.60 -7.90
C GLY A 72 17.29 4.54 -7.24
N ILE A 73 17.05 3.59 -6.32
CA ILE A 73 15.88 3.64 -5.43
C ILE A 73 16.10 4.72 -4.37
N ASP A 74 15.25 5.74 -4.42
CA ASP A 74 15.34 6.91 -3.53
C ASP A 74 14.45 6.79 -2.27
N VAL A 75 13.39 5.97 -2.30
CA VAL A 75 12.42 5.84 -1.18
C VAL A 75 12.13 4.39 -0.89
N PHE A 76 12.44 3.96 0.34
CA PHE A 76 12.17 2.61 0.83
C PHE A 76 10.98 2.61 1.79
N ARG A 77 9.90 1.98 1.35
CA ARG A 77 8.69 1.66 2.11
C ARG A 77 8.86 0.29 2.77
N VAL A 78 9.33 0.29 4.02
CA VAL A 78 9.61 -0.93 4.80
C VAL A 78 8.38 -1.30 5.63
N PHE A 79 8.02 -2.58 5.63
CA PHE A 79 6.92 -3.10 6.44
C PHE A 79 7.19 -4.54 6.87
N ASP A 80 6.60 -4.93 7.99
CA ASP A 80 6.53 -6.31 8.44
C ASP A 80 5.10 -6.83 8.35
N SER A 81 4.96 -8.12 8.03
CA SER A 81 3.63 -8.71 7.78
C SER A 81 2.75 -8.86 9.02
N LEU A 82 3.33 -8.73 10.21
CA LEU A 82 2.68 -8.79 11.50
C LEU A 82 2.85 -7.49 12.31
N ASN A 83 3.37 -6.43 11.68
CA ASN A 83 3.76 -5.17 12.33
C ASN A 83 4.81 -5.34 13.45
N ASP A 84 5.66 -6.36 13.37
CA ASP A 84 6.78 -6.53 14.30
C ASP A 84 7.95 -5.61 13.93
N VAL A 85 8.18 -4.58 14.75
CA VAL A 85 9.23 -3.57 14.52
C VAL A 85 10.64 -4.16 14.53
N ARG A 86 10.86 -5.25 15.26
CA ARG A 86 12.17 -5.90 15.37
C ARG A 86 12.61 -6.46 14.01
N ASN A 87 11.66 -6.97 13.23
CA ASN A 87 11.94 -7.49 11.89
C ASN A 87 12.26 -6.38 10.88
N MET A 88 11.93 -5.12 11.19
CA MET A 88 12.19 -3.98 10.33
C MET A 88 13.54 -3.31 10.62
N GLU A 89 14.15 -3.57 11.78
CA GLU A 89 15.38 -2.91 12.25
C GLU A 89 16.52 -3.03 11.25
N VAL A 90 16.82 -4.24 10.78
CA VAL A 90 17.91 -4.48 9.83
C VAL A 90 17.72 -3.70 8.53
N ALA A 91 16.49 -3.67 8.01
CA ALA A 91 16.17 -2.95 6.78
C ALA A 91 16.23 -1.43 6.98
N ILE A 92 15.73 -0.94 8.12
CA ILE A 92 15.79 0.47 8.48
C ILE A 92 17.26 0.90 8.62
N ASP A 93 18.06 0.18 9.40
CA ASP A 93 19.48 0.49 9.57
C ASP A 93 20.25 0.42 8.25
N ALA A 94 19.94 -0.56 7.40
CA ALA A 94 20.58 -0.68 6.08
C ALA A 94 20.27 0.53 5.21
N VAL A 95 19.02 0.96 5.07
CA VAL A 95 18.71 2.17 4.32
C VAL A 95 19.37 3.38 5.01
N ARG A 96 19.54 3.40 6.36
CA ARG A 96 20.13 4.55 7.09
C ARG A 96 21.61 4.67 6.79
N SER A 97 22.29 3.54 6.63
CA SER A 97 23.69 3.51 6.20
C SER A 97 23.87 4.08 4.78
N THR A 98 22.86 3.98 3.91
CA THR A 98 22.91 4.58 2.57
C THR A 98 22.72 6.10 2.56
N HIS A 99 22.24 6.68 3.66
CA HIS A 99 22.10 8.13 3.83
C HIS A 99 23.40 8.88 3.89
N ALA A 100 24.47 8.24 4.35
CA ALA A 100 25.81 8.82 4.28
C ALA A 100 26.21 9.15 2.82
N SER A 101 25.49 8.59 1.83
CA SER A 101 25.65 8.86 0.40
C SER A 101 24.62 9.85 -0.17
N ALA A 102 23.74 10.43 0.66
CA ALA A 102 22.63 11.33 0.29
C ALA A 102 21.57 10.77 -0.68
N ARG A 103 21.38 9.44 -0.72
CA ARG A 103 20.63 8.78 -1.82
C ARG A 103 19.23 8.28 -1.50
N ALA A 104 18.91 7.92 -0.26
CA ALA A 104 17.69 7.18 0.04
C ALA A 104 16.87 7.81 1.17
N ARG A 105 15.62 7.40 1.31
CA ARG A 105 14.69 7.77 2.38
C ARG A 105 14.05 6.52 2.95
N HIS A 106 13.63 6.62 4.21
CA HIS A 106 12.89 5.57 4.87
C HIS A 106 11.50 6.02 5.17
N LEU A 107 10.58 5.24 4.64
CA LEU A 107 9.18 5.25 4.96
C LEU A 107 8.91 3.93 5.67
N CYS A 108 8.58 3.94 6.96
CA CYS A 108 8.11 2.72 7.61
C CYS A 108 6.60 2.71 7.63
N THR A 109 6.03 1.55 7.33
CA THR A 109 4.58 1.40 7.27
C THR A 109 4.06 0.46 8.31
N ASN A 110 2.97 0.88 8.96
CA ASN A 110 2.10 -0.05 9.64
C ASN A 110 1.07 -0.60 8.64
N SER A 111 0.84 -1.90 8.68
CA SER A 111 -0.24 -2.55 7.95
C SER A 111 -1.53 -2.39 8.76
N ASN A 112 -2.51 -1.68 8.20
CA ASN A 112 -3.79 -1.46 8.86
C ASN A 112 -4.68 -2.70 8.76
N THR A 113 -5.24 -3.14 9.88
CA THR A 113 -6.23 -4.21 9.96
C THR A 113 -7.26 -3.90 11.05
N GLY A 114 -8.45 -4.49 10.94
CA GLY A 114 -9.54 -4.25 11.87
C GLY A 114 -10.25 -2.92 11.64
N ASP A 115 -10.96 -2.47 12.67
CA ASP A 115 -11.65 -1.19 12.69
C ASP A 115 -11.41 -0.50 14.03
N ILE A 116 -10.67 0.61 14.01
CA ILE A 116 -10.33 1.40 15.20
C ILE A 116 -11.54 2.11 15.84
N LEU A 117 -12.65 2.17 15.11
CA LEU A 117 -13.90 2.72 15.61
C LEU A 117 -14.76 1.65 16.27
N ASP A 118 -14.42 0.36 16.13
CA ASP A 118 -15.16 -0.76 16.69
C ASP A 118 -14.63 -1.11 18.10
N PRO A 119 -15.38 -0.78 19.17
CA PRO A 119 -14.96 -1.10 20.53
C PRO A 119 -14.96 -2.60 20.83
N SER A 120 -15.60 -3.44 20.00
CA SER A 120 -15.64 -4.90 20.19
C SER A 120 -14.36 -5.60 19.72
N ARG A 121 -13.50 -4.91 18.95
CA ARG A 121 -12.21 -5.41 18.45
C ARG A 121 -11.04 -4.57 19.00
N PRO A 122 -10.75 -4.62 20.32
CA PRO A 122 -9.78 -3.71 20.94
C PRO A 122 -8.32 -3.99 20.59
N LYS A 123 -8.01 -5.13 19.92
CA LYS A 123 -6.65 -5.55 19.63
C LYS A 123 -5.88 -4.55 18.76
N TYR A 124 -6.54 -4.02 17.72
CA TYR A 124 -5.98 -3.00 16.82
C TYR A 124 -6.62 -1.66 17.11
N SER A 125 -6.49 -1.19 18.36
CA SER A 125 -7.01 0.09 18.79
C SER A 125 -6.20 1.26 18.23
N LEU A 126 -6.70 2.48 18.42
CA LEU A 126 -5.96 3.69 18.09
C LEU A 126 -4.64 3.78 18.87
N ASP A 127 -4.65 3.40 20.16
CA ASP A 127 -3.46 3.41 21.02
C ASP A 127 -2.38 2.45 20.49
N TYR A 128 -2.77 1.26 20.00
CA TYR A 128 -1.86 0.32 19.36
C TYR A 128 -1.07 0.97 18.21
N TYR A 129 -1.77 1.72 17.33
CA TYR A 129 -1.12 2.37 16.19
C TYR A 129 -0.28 3.59 16.59
N VAL A 130 -0.65 4.30 17.66
CA VAL A 130 0.16 5.39 18.24
C VAL A 130 1.45 4.85 18.85
N ASP A 131 1.38 3.75 19.60
CA ASP A 131 2.56 3.11 20.19
C ASP A 131 3.49 2.55 19.11
N LEU A 132 2.92 1.94 18.07
CA LEU A 132 3.68 1.47 16.92
C LEU A 132 4.36 2.62 16.17
N ALA A 133 3.66 3.75 15.99
CA ALA A 133 4.24 4.96 15.40
C ALA A 133 5.39 5.52 16.26
N GLY A 134 5.25 5.48 17.59
CA GLY A 134 6.33 5.86 18.52
C GLY A 134 7.57 5.00 18.34
N GLN A 135 7.41 3.67 18.31
CA GLN A 135 8.52 2.73 18.09
C GLN A 135 9.22 2.99 16.74
N LEU A 136 8.45 3.16 15.67
CA LEU A 136 9.01 3.46 14.34
C LEU A 136 9.77 4.79 14.32
N LYS A 137 9.23 5.82 14.99
CA LYS A 137 9.93 7.11 15.14
C LYS A 137 11.27 6.94 15.86
N ASP A 138 11.30 6.17 16.96
CA ASP A 138 12.52 5.95 17.74
C ASP A 138 13.59 5.18 16.96
N MET A 139 13.19 4.33 16.00
CA MET A 139 14.09 3.68 15.04
C MET A 139 14.69 4.64 13.99
N GLY A 140 14.26 5.90 13.96
CA GLY A 140 14.79 6.96 13.09
C GLY A 140 14.19 6.97 11.69
N THR A 141 12.89 6.71 11.57
CA THR A 141 12.16 6.82 10.31
C THR A 141 11.88 8.28 9.95
N HIS A 142 12.09 8.67 8.70
CA HIS A 142 11.90 10.04 8.22
C HIS A 142 10.43 10.37 8.02
N MET A 143 9.65 9.37 7.62
CA MET A 143 8.24 9.47 7.33
C MET A 143 7.54 8.22 7.83
N LEU A 144 6.34 8.42 8.35
CA LEU A 144 5.42 7.35 8.72
C LEU A 144 4.40 7.18 7.59
N CYS A 145 4.10 5.93 7.23
CA CYS A 145 3.02 5.63 6.29
C CYS A 145 2.04 4.64 6.91
N ILE A 146 0.77 4.85 6.61
CA ILE A 146 -0.26 3.85 6.86
C ILE A 146 -0.45 3.05 5.58
N LYS A 147 -0.16 1.76 5.67
CA LYS A 147 -0.38 0.81 4.59
C LYS A 147 -1.71 0.09 4.80
N ASP A 148 -2.77 0.66 4.25
CA ASP A 148 -4.05 -0.03 4.15
C ASP A 148 -4.05 -0.96 2.93
N MET A 149 -3.58 -2.19 3.12
CA MET A 149 -3.42 -3.19 2.05
C MET A 149 -4.74 -3.77 1.54
N ALA A 150 -5.78 -3.73 2.37
CA ALA A 150 -7.08 -4.28 2.05
C ALA A 150 -8.07 -3.18 1.62
N GLY A 151 -7.93 -1.95 2.10
CA GLY A 151 -8.91 -0.87 1.87
C GLY A 151 -9.95 -0.77 2.99
N LEU A 152 -9.53 -1.08 4.23
CA LEU A 152 -10.40 -1.12 5.41
C LEU A 152 -10.57 0.25 6.07
N CYS A 153 -9.68 1.19 5.80
CA CYS A 153 -9.65 2.48 6.46
C CYS A 153 -10.84 3.34 6.01
N ARG A 154 -11.88 3.38 6.83
CA ARG A 154 -13.06 4.23 6.61
C ARG A 154 -12.66 5.71 6.73
N PRO A 155 -13.35 6.64 6.02
CA PRO A 155 -13.00 8.07 6.07
C PRO A 155 -12.95 8.66 7.49
N TYR A 156 -13.91 8.30 8.34
CA TYR A 156 -13.94 8.76 9.74
C TYR A 156 -12.83 8.13 10.59
N ALA A 157 -12.45 6.88 10.31
CA ALA A 157 -11.34 6.22 11.00
C ALA A 157 -10.02 6.89 10.63
N ALA A 158 -9.81 7.19 9.34
CA ALA A 158 -8.65 7.95 8.87
C ALA A 158 -8.54 9.31 9.56
N ALA A 159 -9.64 10.08 9.58
CA ALA A 159 -9.66 11.38 10.25
C ALA A 159 -9.29 11.29 11.74
N ARG A 160 -9.77 10.25 12.44
CA ARG A 160 -9.46 10.01 13.86
C ARG A 160 -8.00 9.60 14.08
N TRP A 161 -7.44 8.74 13.23
CA TRP A 161 -6.00 8.40 13.30
C TRP A 161 -5.14 9.64 13.21
N TRP A 162 -5.42 10.51 12.26
CA TRP A 162 -4.62 11.70 12.03
C TRP A 162 -4.76 12.74 13.12
N ALA A 163 -5.98 12.95 13.63
CA ALA A 163 -6.18 13.83 14.77
C ALA A 163 -5.37 13.39 16.00
N THR A 164 -5.24 12.09 16.23
CA THR A 164 -4.54 11.55 17.41
C THR A 164 -3.04 11.44 17.22
N LEU A 165 -2.55 11.01 16.04
CA LEU A 165 -1.11 10.93 15.75
C LEU A 165 -0.43 12.31 15.75
N ILE A 166 -1.16 13.38 15.39
CA ILE A 166 -0.60 14.72 15.23
C ILE A 166 -0.67 15.56 16.54
N LYS A 167 -1.19 15.04 17.66
CA LYS A 167 -1.24 15.75 18.97
C LYS A 167 -1.73 17.22 18.89
N GLY A 168 -2.71 17.51 18.03
CA GLY A 168 -3.43 18.80 18.04
C GLY A 168 -2.91 19.91 17.11
N GLY A 169 -2.25 19.60 15.99
CA GLY A 169 -1.99 20.53 14.88
C GLY A 169 -2.74 20.12 13.61
N GLU A 170 -3.12 21.08 12.77
CA GLU A 170 -3.94 20.94 11.54
C GLU A 170 -3.92 19.53 10.90
N ALA A 171 -5.04 18.80 11.01
CA ALA A 171 -5.15 17.42 10.54
C ALA A 171 -4.88 17.30 9.03
N GLY A 172 -3.75 16.73 8.64
CA GLY A 172 -3.37 16.58 7.24
C GLY A 172 -2.65 15.28 6.92
N ILE A 173 -2.97 14.72 5.76
CA ILE A 173 -2.16 13.67 5.13
C ILE A 173 -1.23 14.39 4.17
N ASP A 174 0.08 14.22 4.34
CA ASP A 174 1.07 14.91 3.51
C ASP A 174 1.16 14.29 2.11
N VAL A 175 1.06 12.96 2.04
CA VAL A 175 1.20 12.15 0.82
C VAL A 175 0.18 11.03 0.75
N ILE A 176 -0.42 10.85 -0.42
CA ILE A 176 -1.36 9.77 -0.73
C ILE A 176 -0.92 8.97 -1.95
N ASP A 177 -1.13 7.66 -1.91
CA ASP A 177 -0.96 6.80 -3.07
C ASP A 177 -2.26 6.77 -3.90
N ALA A 178 -2.14 7.07 -5.19
CA ALA A 178 -3.25 7.00 -6.15
C ALA A 178 -2.76 6.42 -7.49
N ALA A 179 -3.70 5.90 -8.29
CA ALA A 179 -3.42 5.37 -9.62
C ALA A 179 -4.05 6.23 -10.70
N VAL A 180 -3.39 6.35 -11.86
CA VAL A 180 -3.96 6.96 -13.07
C VAL A 180 -5.31 6.30 -13.40
N ALA A 181 -6.28 7.10 -13.84
CA ALA A 181 -7.68 6.69 -13.99
C ALA A 181 -7.86 5.33 -14.68
N ALA A 182 -7.21 5.08 -15.83
CA ALA A 182 -7.33 3.83 -16.59
C ALA A 182 -6.95 2.53 -15.85
N VAL A 183 -6.15 2.63 -14.78
CA VAL A 183 -5.67 1.49 -13.97
C VAL A 183 -6.02 1.65 -12.48
N SER A 184 -6.99 2.51 -12.17
CA SER A 184 -7.46 2.79 -10.81
C SER A 184 -8.77 2.07 -10.46
N GLY A 185 -9.11 2.04 -9.16
CA GLY A 185 -10.37 1.53 -8.64
C GLY A 185 -10.42 0.00 -8.47
N SER A 186 -11.57 -0.50 -8.00
CA SER A 186 -11.75 -1.89 -7.60
C SER A 186 -10.71 -2.31 -6.54
N THR A 187 -9.79 -3.21 -6.86
CA THR A 187 -8.69 -3.65 -5.99
C THR A 187 -7.41 -2.83 -6.16
N SER A 188 -7.40 -1.83 -7.04
CA SER A 188 -6.29 -0.89 -7.24
C SER A 188 -6.44 0.34 -6.33
N GLN A 189 -5.47 1.24 -6.38
CA GLN A 189 -5.55 2.52 -5.66
C GLN A 189 -6.71 3.41 -6.15
N PRO A 190 -7.14 4.40 -5.35
CA PRO A 190 -8.09 5.41 -5.76
C PRO A 190 -7.67 6.16 -7.03
N ASN A 191 -8.66 6.73 -7.73
CA ASN A 191 -8.46 7.44 -8.99
C ASN A 191 -7.75 8.80 -8.78
N LEU A 192 -6.51 8.89 -9.24
CA LEU A 192 -5.67 10.09 -9.15
C LEU A 192 -6.32 11.28 -9.87
N ASN A 193 -6.84 11.09 -11.07
CA ASN A 193 -7.45 12.17 -11.87
C ASN A 193 -8.65 12.79 -11.14
N THR A 194 -9.49 11.96 -10.52
CA THR A 194 -10.63 12.43 -9.72
C THR A 194 -10.14 13.18 -8.48
N ILE A 195 -9.15 12.65 -7.76
CA ILE A 195 -8.60 13.32 -6.57
C ILE A 195 -8.03 14.70 -6.92
N VAL A 196 -7.21 14.79 -7.98
CA VAL A 196 -6.65 16.05 -8.46
C VAL A 196 -7.77 17.02 -8.86
N GLY A 197 -8.80 16.54 -9.56
CA GLY A 197 -9.96 17.34 -9.93
C GLY A 197 -10.75 17.85 -8.72
N SER A 198 -10.93 17.01 -7.68
CA SER A 198 -11.66 17.35 -6.47
C SER A 198 -10.91 18.31 -5.55
N LEU A 199 -9.57 18.28 -5.55
CA LEU A 199 -8.73 19.16 -4.73
C LEU A 199 -8.39 20.49 -5.43
N LYS A 200 -8.72 20.64 -6.71
CA LYS A 200 -8.41 21.84 -7.49
C LYS A 200 -9.07 23.08 -6.91
N GLY A 201 -8.29 24.12 -6.66
CA GLY A 201 -8.76 25.39 -6.09
C GLY A 201 -9.06 25.34 -4.59
N THR A 202 -8.76 24.22 -3.92
CA THR A 202 -8.78 24.13 -2.44
C THR A 202 -7.41 24.53 -1.86
N GLU A 203 -7.32 24.70 -0.54
CA GLU A 203 -6.03 24.90 0.15
C GLU A 203 -5.04 23.74 -0.07
N ARG A 204 -5.55 22.55 -0.45
CA ARG A 204 -4.77 21.34 -0.73
C ARG A 204 -4.70 21.01 -2.22
N ASP A 205 -4.70 22.03 -3.08
CA ASP A 205 -4.47 21.81 -4.50
C ASP A 205 -3.13 21.10 -4.71
N THR A 206 -3.17 19.96 -5.41
CA THR A 206 -2.00 19.12 -5.67
C THR A 206 -0.98 19.77 -6.62
N GLY A 207 -1.37 20.80 -7.38
CA GLY A 207 -0.54 21.41 -8.42
C GLY A 207 -0.35 20.53 -9.66
N LEU A 208 -0.94 19.33 -9.71
CA LEU A 208 -0.88 18.45 -10.87
C LEU A 208 -1.82 18.94 -11.98
N ARG A 209 -1.31 18.94 -13.21
CA ARG A 209 -2.07 19.41 -14.39
C ARG A 209 -3.06 18.31 -14.86
N PRO A 210 -4.38 18.60 -14.97
CA PRO A 210 -5.35 17.61 -15.40
C PRO A 210 -5.16 17.10 -16.84
N THR A 211 -4.75 17.96 -17.77
CA THR A 211 -4.61 17.58 -19.19
C THR A 211 -3.53 16.51 -19.41
N PRO A 212 -2.27 16.69 -18.96
CA PRO A 212 -1.27 15.63 -19.06
C PRO A 212 -1.66 14.33 -18.32
N LEU A 213 -2.35 14.43 -17.18
CA LEU A 213 -2.87 13.24 -16.47
C LEU A 213 -3.94 12.50 -17.28
N GLY A 214 -4.79 13.22 -18.01
CA GLY A 214 -5.76 12.65 -18.93
C GLY A 214 -5.08 11.94 -20.09
N ASP A 215 -4.06 12.57 -20.68
CA ASP A 215 -3.25 12.00 -21.76
C ASP A 215 -2.52 10.72 -21.33
N CYS A 216 -1.92 10.71 -20.14
CA CYS A 216 -1.36 9.50 -19.54
C CYS A 216 -2.42 8.42 -19.35
N SER A 217 -3.64 8.78 -18.95
CA SER A 217 -4.73 7.82 -18.80
C SER A 217 -5.14 7.19 -20.13
N LEU A 218 -5.23 7.96 -21.21
CA LEU A 218 -5.56 7.45 -22.55
C LEU A 218 -4.51 6.44 -23.05
N TYR A 219 -3.23 6.72 -22.78
CA TYR A 219 -2.15 5.77 -23.07
C TYR A 219 -2.36 4.45 -22.31
N TRP A 220 -2.55 4.53 -20.98
CA TRP A 220 -2.75 3.35 -20.14
C TRP A 220 -4.02 2.57 -20.45
N GLU A 221 -5.08 3.25 -20.88
CA GLU A 221 -6.31 2.62 -21.36
C GLU A 221 -6.03 1.71 -22.56
N THR A 222 -5.21 2.19 -23.51
CA THR A 222 -4.84 1.36 -24.66
C THR A 222 -3.91 0.23 -24.25
N VAL A 223 -2.89 0.49 -23.43
CA VAL A 223 -1.97 -0.56 -22.96
C VAL A 223 -2.71 -1.65 -22.21
N ARG A 224 -3.69 -1.31 -21.38
CA ARG A 224 -4.51 -2.27 -20.62
C ARG A 224 -5.22 -3.28 -21.53
N THR A 225 -5.56 -2.90 -22.77
CA THR A 225 -6.18 -3.83 -23.73
C THR A 225 -5.27 -5.00 -24.11
N TYR A 226 -3.95 -4.81 -24.12
CA TYR A 226 -2.98 -5.87 -24.39
C TYR A 226 -2.93 -6.91 -23.26
N TYR A 227 -3.26 -6.49 -22.04
CA TYR A 227 -3.30 -7.34 -20.86
C TYR A 227 -4.68 -7.94 -20.59
N ARG A 228 -5.60 -7.87 -21.54
CA ARG A 228 -6.96 -8.44 -21.41
C ARG A 228 -7.00 -9.89 -20.92
N PRO A 229 -6.09 -10.82 -21.32
CA PRO A 229 -6.08 -12.18 -20.78
C PRO A 229 -5.81 -12.26 -19.26
N PHE A 230 -5.21 -11.23 -18.68
CA PHE A 230 -4.85 -11.14 -17.27
C PHE A 230 -5.82 -10.26 -16.46
N ASP A 231 -6.73 -9.53 -17.11
CA ASP A 231 -7.70 -8.65 -16.44
C ASP A 231 -8.89 -9.45 -15.89
N ASN A 232 -8.61 -10.23 -14.85
CA ASN A 232 -9.58 -11.07 -14.13
C ASN A 232 -10.09 -10.39 -12.85
N SER A 233 -9.81 -9.10 -12.66
CA SER A 233 -10.18 -8.37 -11.46
C SER A 233 -11.70 -8.21 -11.36
N PRO A 234 -12.26 -8.09 -10.13
CA PRO A 234 -13.66 -7.75 -9.95
C PRO A 234 -14.01 -6.46 -10.69
N LYS A 235 -15.15 -6.46 -11.39
CA LYS A 235 -15.63 -5.30 -12.15
C LYS A 235 -16.01 -4.11 -11.27
N SER A 236 -16.25 -4.33 -9.99
CA SER A 236 -16.64 -3.32 -9.01
C SER A 236 -16.06 -3.64 -7.63
N GLY A 237 -15.91 -2.61 -6.80
CA GLY A 237 -15.62 -2.81 -5.39
C GLY A 237 -16.74 -3.55 -4.67
N SER A 238 -16.42 -4.17 -3.53
CA SER A 238 -17.38 -4.89 -2.68
C SER A 238 -17.19 -4.50 -1.23
N ALA A 239 -18.28 -4.21 -0.53
CA ALA A 239 -18.26 -3.92 0.91
C ALA A 239 -17.93 -5.17 1.76
N ARG A 240 -18.02 -6.38 1.19
CA ARG A 240 -17.64 -7.63 1.86
C ARG A 240 -16.17 -7.66 2.30
N LEU A 241 -15.37 -6.78 1.71
CA LEU A 241 -14.01 -6.52 2.13
C LEU A 241 -13.89 -6.29 3.65
N TYR A 242 -14.86 -5.60 4.26
CA TYR A 242 -14.84 -5.33 5.70
C TYR A 242 -15.09 -6.58 6.56
N ASP A 243 -15.59 -7.66 5.96
CA ASP A 243 -15.84 -8.92 6.66
C ASP A 243 -14.62 -9.86 6.56
N HIS A 244 -14.08 -10.05 5.35
CA HIS A 244 -13.02 -11.02 5.08
C HIS A 244 -11.61 -10.41 5.15
N GLU A 245 -11.47 -9.08 5.02
CA GLU A 245 -10.21 -8.34 5.13
C GLU A 245 -9.08 -8.93 4.25
N ILE A 246 -9.42 -9.38 3.04
CA ILE A 246 -8.48 -10.00 2.08
C ILE A 246 -7.82 -8.88 1.27
N PRO A 247 -6.48 -8.76 1.26
CA PRO A 247 -5.79 -7.77 0.42
C PRO A 247 -6.10 -7.93 -1.06
N GLY A 248 -6.16 -6.83 -1.82
CA GLY A 248 -6.57 -6.85 -3.22
C GLY A 248 -5.80 -7.84 -4.10
N GLY A 249 -4.47 -7.87 -3.99
CA GLY A 249 -3.64 -8.84 -4.72
C GLY A 249 -3.81 -10.29 -4.27
N GLN A 250 -4.22 -10.54 -3.02
CA GLN A 250 -4.52 -11.87 -2.53
C GLN A 250 -5.91 -12.34 -2.99
N PHE A 251 -6.86 -11.42 -3.16
CA PHE A 251 -8.23 -11.72 -3.56
C PHE A 251 -8.29 -12.43 -4.92
N THR A 252 -7.69 -11.83 -5.95
CA THR A 252 -7.69 -12.39 -7.31
C THR A 252 -6.92 -13.71 -7.39
N ASN A 253 -5.79 -13.81 -6.68
CA ASN A 253 -5.00 -15.03 -6.59
C ASN A 253 -5.79 -16.18 -5.92
N LEU A 254 -6.44 -15.90 -4.78
CA LEU A 254 -7.23 -16.89 -4.05
C LEU A 254 -8.45 -17.33 -4.87
N GLN A 255 -9.07 -16.41 -5.61
CA GLN A 255 -10.19 -16.72 -6.50
C GLN A 255 -9.79 -17.69 -7.62
N GLN A 256 -8.64 -17.47 -8.26
CA GLN A 256 -8.11 -18.38 -9.28
C GLN A 256 -7.83 -19.77 -8.72
N GLN A 257 -7.32 -19.87 -7.49
CA GLN A 257 -7.05 -21.17 -6.87
C GLN A 257 -8.32 -21.88 -6.42
N ALA A 258 -9.28 -21.15 -5.86
CA ALA A 258 -10.59 -21.70 -5.54
C ALA A 258 -11.25 -22.25 -6.81
N ALA A 259 -11.16 -21.53 -7.93
CA ALA A 259 -11.64 -22.01 -9.23
C ALA A 259 -10.91 -23.29 -9.68
N ALA A 260 -9.59 -23.35 -9.56
CA ALA A 260 -8.78 -24.53 -9.91
C ALA A 260 -9.11 -25.76 -9.05
N LEU A 261 -9.54 -25.56 -7.80
CA LEU A 261 -9.97 -26.60 -6.87
C LEU A 261 -11.46 -26.95 -6.98
N GLY A 262 -12.19 -26.39 -7.96
CA GLY A 262 -13.63 -26.63 -8.14
C GLY A 262 -14.53 -25.90 -7.13
N LEU A 263 -13.97 -25.03 -6.29
CA LEU A 263 -14.67 -24.22 -5.29
C LEU A 263 -15.16 -22.87 -5.83
N GLY A 264 -15.02 -22.59 -7.13
CA GLY A 264 -15.40 -21.30 -7.73
C GLY A 264 -16.86 -20.91 -7.51
N GLN A 265 -17.80 -21.87 -7.56
CA GLN A 265 -19.22 -21.63 -7.26
C GLN A 265 -19.50 -21.36 -5.77
N ARG A 266 -18.57 -21.77 -4.90
CA ARG A 266 -18.64 -21.63 -3.44
C ARG A 266 -17.71 -20.53 -2.93
N TRP A 267 -17.39 -19.56 -3.78
CA TRP A 267 -16.46 -18.47 -3.44
C TRP A 267 -16.84 -17.72 -2.16
N ARG A 268 -18.14 -17.52 -1.90
CA ARG A 268 -18.60 -16.88 -0.65
C ARG A 268 -18.19 -17.66 0.60
N GLU A 269 -18.29 -18.98 0.57
CA GLU A 269 -17.89 -19.82 1.70
C GLU A 269 -16.37 -19.76 1.92
N VAL A 270 -15.60 -19.55 0.84
CA VAL A 270 -14.15 -19.34 0.93
C VAL A 270 -13.83 -17.99 1.59
N GLU A 271 -14.57 -16.92 1.24
CA GLU A 271 -14.45 -15.60 1.87
C GLU A 271 -14.76 -15.69 3.38
N GLU A 272 -15.85 -16.36 3.75
CA GLU A 272 -16.28 -16.57 5.14
C GLU A 272 -15.26 -17.40 5.93
N MET A 273 -14.80 -18.51 5.36
CA MET A 273 -13.79 -19.36 6.00
C MET A 273 -12.48 -18.61 6.21
N TYR A 274 -12.08 -17.75 5.27
CA TYR A 274 -10.88 -16.93 5.43
C TYR A 274 -11.00 -16.00 6.65
N ALA A 275 -12.18 -15.42 6.88
CA ALA A 275 -12.46 -14.62 8.06
C ALA A 275 -12.46 -15.46 9.36
N ASP A 276 -13.02 -16.67 9.31
CA ASP A 276 -13.04 -17.61 10.45
C ASP A 276 -11.62 -18.04 10.83
N VAL A 277 -10.78 -18.41 9.87
CA VAL A 277 -9.38 -18.78 10.11
C VAL A 277 -8.61 -17.61 10.70
N ASN A 278 -8.85 -16.37 10.24
CA ASN A 278 -8.25 -15.19 10.88
C ASN A 278 -8.64 -15.07 12.36
N ARG A 279 -9.91 -15.29 12.71
CA ARG A 279 -10.36 -15.30 14.10
C ARG A 279 -9.70 -16.44 14.90
N MET A 280 -9.55 -17.63 14.32
CA MET A 280 -8.87 -18.77 14.95
C MET A 280 -7.38 -18.51 15.22
N LEU A 281 -6.72 -17.80 14.31
CA LEU A 281 -5.31 -17.38 14.46
C LEU A 281 -5.15 -16.16 15.39
N GLY A 282 -6.23 -15.71 16.03
CA GLY A 282 -6.21 -14.63 17.02
C GLY A 282 -6.28 -13.23 16.41
N ASP A 283 -6.91 -13.08 15.25
CA ASP A 283 -7.07 -11.82 14.49
C ASP A 283 -5.72 -11.19 14.13
N ILE A 284 -5.07 -11.69 13.09
CA ILE A 284 -3.73 -11.25 12.67
C ILE A 284 -3.78 -10.17 11.59
N VAL A 285 -2.67 -9.46 11.43
CA VAL A 285 -2.42 -8.58 10.28
C VAL A 285 -2.26 -9.44 9.02
N LYS A 286 -2.95 -9.06 7.94
CA LYS A 286 -3.05 -9.87 6.71
C LYS A 286 -2.41 -9.16 5.55
N VAL A 287 -1.14 -9.45 5.31
CA VAL A 287 -0.38 -8.97 4.16
C VAL A 287 0.65 -10.02 3.78
N THR A 288 1.20 -10.00 2.58
CA THR A 288 2.17 -11.03 2.19
C THR A 288 3.39 -11.02 3.14
N PRO A 289 3.83 -12.18 3.69
CA PRO A 289 3.31 -13.53 3.45
C PRO A 289 2.21 -14.03 4.42
N SER A 290 1.87 -13.33 5.51
CA SER A 290 0.83 -13.75 6.47
C SER A 290 -0.54 -14.02 5.83
N SER A 291 -0.94 -13.22 4.83
CA SER A 291 -2.17 -13.44 4.05
C SER A 291 -2.17 -14.76 3.27
N LYS A 292 -1.00 -15.29 2.91
CA LYS A 292 -0.84 -16.59 2.26
C LYS A 292 -0.90 -17.74 3.25
N VAL A 293 -0.48 -17.53 4.51
CA VAL A 293 -0.60 -18.55 5.57
C VAL A 293 -2.07 -18.88 5.82
N LEU A 294 -2.91 -17.86 5.94
CA LEU A 294 -4.37 -18.01 6.03
C LEU A 294 -4.95 -18.85 4.89
N ARG A 295 -4.44 -18.64 3.67
CA ARG A 295 -4.80 -19.46 2.51
C ARG A 295 -4.32 -20.92 2.63
N GLY A 296 -3.11 -21.15 3.13
CA GLY A 296 -2.55 -22.51 3.30
C GLY A 296 -3.41 -23.34 4.26
N ASP A 297 -3.91 -22.71 5.32
CA ASP A 297 -4.78 -23.38 6.28
C ASP A 297 -6.19 -23.62 5.74
N LEU A 298 -6.71 -22.82 4.80
CA LEU A 298 -7.97 -23.13 4.10
C LEU A 298 -7.91 -24.45 3.32
N THR A 299 -6.73 -24.83 2.81
CA THR A 299 -6.56 -26.13 2.13
C THR A 299 -6.41 -27.30 3.10
N THR A 300 -5.89 -27.06 4.31
CA THR A 300 -5.74 -28.06 5.37
C THR A 300 -7.05 -28.28 6.13
N PHE A 301 -7.80 -27.19 6.38
CA PHE A 301 -9.15 -27.18 6.93
C PHE A 301 -10.19 -27.34 5.80
N GLN A 302 -10.04 -28.38 4.99
CA GLN A 302 -11.24 -28.94 4.36
C GLN A 302 -12.13 -29.46 5.49
N ARG A 303 -13.08 -28.63 5.95
CA ARG A 303 -14.29 -29.14 6.58
C ARG A 303 -14.83 -30.21 5.61
N PRO A 304 -14.95 -31.50 5.97
CA PRO A 304 -15.71 -32.41 5.15
C PRO A 304 -17.12 -31.85 5.12
N VAL A 305 -17.51 -31.29 3.98
CA VAL A 305 -18.86 -30.79 3.75
C VAL A 305 -19.72 -32.05 3.60
N GLY A 306 -20.17 -32.59 4.73
CA GLY A 306 -20.84 -33.88 4.77
C GLY A 306 -21.17 -34.38 6.16
N SER A 307 -22.02 -33.66 6.89
CA SER A 307 -22.96 -34.26 7.87
C SER A 307 -24.01 -33.23 8.30
N VAL A 308 -24.89 -32.82 7.38
CA VAL A 308 -26.25 -32.44 7.77
C VAL A 308 -27.04 -33.74 7.78
N GLY A 309 -27.72 -34.01 8.89
CA GLY A 309 -28.27 -35.31 9.27
C GLY A 309 -29.14 -35.99 8.21
N LYS A 310 -29.06 -37.33 8.22
CA LYS A 310 -30.23 -38.17 7.96
C LYS A 310 -31.20 -38.06 9.12
#